data_AF-X1EQ73-F1
#
_entry.id   AF-X1EQ73-F1
#
_cell.length_a   1.000
_cell.length_b   1.000
_cell.length_c   1.000
_cell.angle_alpha   90.00
_cell.angle_beta   90.00
_cell.angle_gamma   90.00
#
_symmetry.space_group_name_H-M   'P 1'
#
loop_
_entity.id
_entity.type
_entity.pdbx_description
1 polymer ?
#
loop_
_entity_poly.entity_id
_entity_poly.type
_entity_poly.pdbx_seq_one_letter_code
_entity_poly.pdbx_strand_id
1 'polypeptide(L)'
;MLFTIIGDKMIWVTSDHHMGHDNIRKYVKRPFETLKEMDDELVRRWNEVVGHDDDVYHLGDFTLGGVKWARHYFSQLKGKIYI
;
A
#
# COMPACT_ATOMS: atom_id res chain seq x y z
N MET A 1 -0.67 8.68 6.64
CA MET A 1 -1.37 9.18 5.44
C MET A 1 -1.68 10.64 5.66
N LEU A 2 -1.22 11.50 4.76
CA LEU A 2 -1.61 12.91 4.67
C LEU A 2 -2.53 13.04 3.46
N PHE A 3 -3.59 13.86 3.55
CA PHE A 3 -4.49 14.13 2.43
C PHE A 3 -4.69 15.63 2.22
N THR A 4 -4.90 16.01 0.97
CA THR A 4 -5.31 17.36 0.59
C THR A 4 -6.28 17.26 -0.58
N ILE A 5 -7.18 18.24 -0.68
CA ILE A 5 -8.13 18.35 -1.79
C ILE A 5 -7.52 19.28 -2.85
N ILE A 6 -7.36 18.81 -4.08
CA ILE A 6 -7.06 19.66 -5.25
C ILE A 6 -8.15 19.40 -6.30
N GLY A 7 -9.17 20.25 -6.34
CA GLY A 7 -10.39 20.01 -7.14
C GLY A 7 -11.31 18.95 -6.52
N ASP A 8 -12.02 18.15 -7.34
CA ASP A 8 -12.92 17.08 -6.88
C ASP A 8 -12.21 15.76 -6.53
N LYS A 9 -10.86 15.72 -6.58
CA LYS A 9 -10.07 14.49 -6.37
C LYS A 9 -9.28 14.52 -5.07
N MET A 10 -9.29 13.39 -4.37
CA MET A 10 -8.48 13.17 -3.19
C MET A 10 -7.07 12.73 -3.60
N ILE A 11 -6.07 13.33 -2.95
CA ILE A 11 -4.67 12.95 -3.11
C ILE A 11 -4.17 12.35 -1.79
N TRP A 12 -3.58 11.16 -1.89
CA TRP A 12 -2.96 10.45 -0.77
C TRP A 12 -1.45 10.34 -0.96
N VAL A 13 -0.71 10.53 0.13
CA VAL A 13 0.74 10.32 0.15
C VAL A 13 1.11 9.32 1.24
N THR A 14 1.92 8.34 0.87
CA THR A 14 2.32 7.22 1.74
C THR A 14 3.63 6.56 1.28
N SER A 15 4.17 5.64 2.07
CA SER A 15 5.41 4.90 1.79
C SER A 15 5.52 3.64 2.68
N ASP A 16 6.57 2.83 2.50
CA ASP A 16 7.01 1.81 3.46
C ASP A 16 6.01 0.69 3.78
N HIS A 17 5.14 0.38 2.83
CA HIS A 17 4.20 -0.75 2.99
C HIS A 17 4.94 -2.07 3.14
N HIS A 18 6.06 -2.25 2.45
CA HIS A 18 6.84 -3.50 2.44
C HIS A 18 5.97 -4.75 2.20
N MET A 19 5.07 -4.67 1.21
CA MET A 19 4.22 -5.80 0.80
C MET A 19 5.08 -7.02 0.45
N GLY A 20 4.72 -8.18 0.97
CA GLY A 20 5.45 -9.43 0.73
C GLY A 20 6.81 -9.55 1.44
N HIS A 21 7.15 -8.64 2.35
CA HIS A 21 8.43 -8.66 3.08
C HIS A 21 8.30 -9.32 4.48
N ASP A 22 8.28 -10.65 4.58
CA ASP A 22 8.06 -11.34 5.88
C ASP A 22 9.08 -10.95 6.98
N ASN A 23 10.32 -10.64 6.61
CA ASN A 23 11.34 -10.26 7.58
C ASN A 23 11.03 -8.93 8.28
N ILE A 24 10.36 -7.96 7.62
CA ILE A 24 10.02 -6.69 8.25
C ILE A 24 9.05 -6.90 9.42
N ARG A 25 8.11 -7.85 9.28
CA ARG A 25 7.13 -8.17 10.31
C ARG A 25 7.80 -8.54 11.62
N LYS A 26 8.89 -9.31 11.56
CA LYS A 26 9.71 -9.71 12.72
C LYS A 26 10.58 -8.54 13.20
N TYR A 27 11.26 -7.87 12.28
CA TYR A 27 12.25 -6.83 12.60
C TYR A 27 11.63 -5.64 13.33
N VAL A 28 10.47 -5.15 12.86
CA VAL A 28 9.76 -4.01 13.48
C VAL A 28 8.56 -4.45 14.33
N LYS A 29 8.40 -5.76 14.57
CA LYS A 29 7.33 -6.35 15.38
C LYS A 29 5.93 -5.92 14.93
N ARG A 30 5.66 -5.98 13.62
CA ARG A 30 4.30 -5.76 13.10
C ARG A 30 3.36 -6.82 13.70
N PRO A 31 2.13 -6.45 14.09
CA PRO A 31 1.23 -7.31 14.86
C PRO A 31 0.49 -8.32 13.97
N PHE A 32 1.22 -9.14 13.22
CA PHE A 32 0.67 -10.16 12.33
C PHE A 32 1.39 -11.49 12.54
N GLU A 33 0.65 -12.59 12.56
CA GLU A 33 1.19 -13.93 12.74
C GLU A 33 1.84 -14.44 11.45
N THR A 34 1.27 -14.08 10.31
CA THR A 34 1.73 -14.52 8.98
C THR A 34 1.94 -13.35 8.01
N LEU A 35 2.76 -13.59 6.98
CA LEU A 35 2.91 -12.65 5.86
C LEU A 35 1.58 -12.39 5.15
N LYS A 36 0.77 -13.45 4.95
CA LYS A 36 -0.52 -13.35 4.28
C LYS A 36 -1.47 -12.44 5.03
N GLU A 37 -1.56 -12.60 6.36
CA GLU A 37 -2.40 -11.75 7.21
C GLU A 37 -1.98 -10.27 7.13
N MET A 38 -0.67 -9.99 7.14
CA MET A 38 -0.16 -8.63 6.98
C MET A 38 -0.56 -8.04 5.62
N ASP A 39 -0.30 -8.76 4.53
CA ASP A 39 -0.60 -8.28 3.18
C ASP A 39 -2.11 -8.06 2.98
N ASP A 40 -2.94 -9.00 3.44
CA ASP A 40 -4.40 -8.89 3.38
C ASP A 40 -4.91 -7.67 4.17
N GLU A 41 -4.37 -7.42 5.36
CA GLU A 41 -4.76 -6.27 6.18
C GLU A 41 -4.32 -4.94 5.57
N LEU A 42 -3.12 -4.87 4.98
CA LEU A 42 -2.66 -3.67 4.29
C LEU A 42 -3.53 -3.35 3.08
N VAL A 43 -3.91 -4.37 2.29
CA VAL A 43 -4.86 -4.22 1.16
C VAL A 43 -6.23 -3.76 1.65
N ARG A 44 -6.76 -4.37 2.73
CA ARG A 44 -8.06 -4.00 3.31
C ARG A 44 -8.07 -2.53 3.73
N ARG A 45 -7.09 -2.10 4.53
CA ARG A 45 -7.00 -0.71 5.02
C ARG A 45 -6.82 0.29 3.90
N TRP A 46 -6.03 -0.05 2.89
CA TRP A 46 -5.88 0.80 1.71
C TRP A 46 -7.23 1.02 1.03
N ASN A 47 -7.96 -0.06 0.74
CA ASN A 47 -9.22 -0.03 0.01
C ASN A 47 -10.41 0.53 0.78
N GLU A 48 -10.29 0.64 2.11
CA GLU A 48 -11.27 1.33 2.97
C GLU A 48 -11.17 2.85 2.89
N VAL A 49 -10.00 3.38 2.55
CA VAL A 49 -9.73 4.82 2.58
C VAL A 49 -9.60 5.40 1.17
N VAL A 50 -8.95 4.68 0.26
CA VAL A 50 -8.68 5.15 -1.11
C VAL A 50 -9.84 4.79 -2.03
N GLY A 51 -10.41 5.81 -2.69
CA GLY A 51 -11.41 5.67 -3.75
C GLY A 51 -10.81 5.21 -5.08
N HIS A 52 -11.65 4.78 -6.03
CA HIS A 52 -11.18 4.32 -7.34
C HIS A 52 -10.53 5.42 -8.19
N ASP A 53 -10.99 6.67 -8.05
CA ASP A 53 -10.55 7.82 -8.85
C ASP A 53 -9.49 8.69 -8.17
N ASP A 54 -9.10 8.32 -6.95
CA ASP A 54 -8.10 9.01 -6.14
C ASP A 54 -6.70 8.83 -6.71
N ASP A 55 -5.83 9.81 -6.51
CA ASP A 55 -4.40 9.71 -6.83
C ASP A 55 -3.62 9.34 -5.56
N VAL A 56 -2.74 8.33 -5.67
CA VAL A 56 -1.86 7.92 -4.56
C VAL A 56 -0.41 7.99 -4.97
N TYR A 57 0.36 8.83 -4.28
CA TYR A 57 1.81 8.92 -4.43
C TYR A 57 2.48 8.05 -3.38
N HIS A 58 3.15 6.98 -3.82
CA HIS A 58 3.88 6.06 -2.99
C HIS A 58 5.38 6.34 -3.07
N LEU A 59 6.00 6.83 -1.99
CA LEU A 59 7.33 7.47 -2.05
C LEU A 59 8.53 6.53 -1.87
N GLY A 60 8.31 5.20 -1.87
CA GLY A 60 9.38 4.21 -1.76
C GLY A 60 8.99 3.01 -0.91
N ASP A 61 9.77 1.93 -0.99
CA ASP A 61 9.63 0.71 -0.18
C ASP A 61 8.25 0.04 -0.25
N PHE A 62 7.68 -0.03 -1.46
CA PHE A 62 6.40 -0.73 -1.68
C PHE A 62 6.54 -2.25 -1.52
N THR A 63 7.50 -2.87 -2.21
CA THR A 63 7.79 -4.31 -2.13
C THR A 63 9.23 -4.61 -2.52
N LEU A 64 9.80 -5.68 -1.96
CA LEU A 64 11.11 -6.22 -2.38
C LEU A 64 11.00 -7.27 -3.50
N GLY A 65 9.78 -7.65 -3.92
CA GLY A 65 9.55 -8.67 -4.94
C GLY A 65 9.74 -8.21 -6.39
N GLY A 66 10.08 -6.94 -6.61
CA GLY A 66 10.21 -6.37 -7.96
C GLY A 66 8.88 -6.27 -8.72
N VAL A 67 8.96 -5.99 -10.02
CA VAL A 67 7.81 -5.59 -10.87
C VAL A 67 6.68 -6.61 -10.87
N LYS A 68 6.98 -7.91 -10.90
CA LYS A 68 5.95 -8.97 -10.93
C LYS A 68 5.06 -8.93 -9.70
N TRP A 69 5.67 -8.85 -8.52
CA TRP A 69 4.94 -8.79 -7.25
C TRP A 69 4.27 -7.44 -7.07
N ALA A 70 4.93 -6.34 -7.45
CA ALA A 70 4.32 -5.01 -7.43
C ALA A 70 3.00 -4.98 -8.24
N ARG A 71 2.99 -5.55 -9.46
CA ARG A 71 1.77 -5.67 -10.28
C ARG A 71 0.67 -6.50 -9.62
N HIS A 72 1.04 -7.59 -8.93
CA HIS A 72 0.08 -8.41 -8.19
C HIS A 72 -0.61 -7.61 -7.09
N TYR A 73 0.13 -6.82 -6.31
CA TYR A 73 -0.48 -5.96 -5.30
C TYR A 73 -1.27 -4.80 -5.91
N PHE A 74 -0.75 -4.13 -6.94
CA PHE A 74 -1.48 -3.03 -7.60
C PHE A 74 -2.81 -3.46 -8.19
N SER A 75 -2.96 -4.71 -8.66
CA SER A 75 -4.26 -5.22 -9.13
C SER A 75 -5.33 -5.33 -8.03
N GLN A 76 -4.93 -5.25 -6.76
CA GLN A 76 -5.81 -5.38 -5.60
C GLN A 76 -6.11 -4.03 -4.92
N LEU A 77 -5.35 -2.97 -5.24
CA LEU A 77 -5.42 -1.68 -4.58
C LEU A 77 -6.26 -0.69 -5.40
N LYS A 78 -7.14 0.06 -4.73
CA LYS A 78 -7.89 1.18 -5.31
C LYS A 78 -6.99 2.38 -5.56
N GLY A 79 -7.44 3.25 -6.46
CA GLY A 79 -6.78 4.50 -6.81
C GLY A 79 -5.77 4.33 -7.94
N LYS A 80 -5.32 5.48 -8.46
CA LYS A 80 -4.26 5.58 -9.44
C LYS A 80 -2.93 5.79 -8.71
N ILE A 81 -2.06 4.78 -8.78
CA ILE A 81 -0.85 4.71 -7.97
C ILE A 81 0.36 5.19 -8.79
N TYR A 82 1.12 6.12 -8.22
CA TYR A 82 2.38 6.64 -8.75
C TYR A 82 3.52 6.23 -7.81
N ILE A 83 4.57 5.60 -8.33
CA ILE A 83 5.75 5.13 -7.61
C ILE A 83 7.01 5.32 -8.45
#